data_AF-X0V583-F1
#
_entry.id   AF-X0V583-F1
#
_cell.length_a   1.000
_cell.length_b   1.000
_cell.length_c   1.000
_cell.angle_alpha   90.00
_cell.angle_beta   90.00
_cell.angle_gamma   90.00
#
_symmetry.space_group_name_H-M   'P 1'
#
loop_
_entity.id
_entity.type
_entity.pdbx_description
1 polymer ?
#
loop_
_entity_poly.entity_id
_entity_poly.type
_entity_poly.pdbx_seq_one_letter_code
_entity_poly.pdbx_strand_id
1 'polypeptide(L)'
;EVLEYIKVREEKPIPGVMPILAGLGSPQEMKIHDEKWHTESFMWGNSRHRRRDFWTEEVEKAWTETMKNARMRLISCYNCSLKCAATISIPGVKTYMMKCFSKLTYTMAAMSDLDFGLRIAQRATEYGVDAFSTPQVMAFALELYENDILTDDDMPGLPSDNEERFYWLLDRIVRREGIGDVLAKGTYWAAKEIGKGAEEYAHNNIKKHEQMPLKLSMLNPIYFLMYCTGEKINITQIEGQFPQMPFPTREEREEFVKDWFQVPDEKFK
;
A
#
# COMPACT_ATOMS: atom_id res chain seq x y z
N GLU A 1 11.05 13.64 -27.60
CA GLU A 1 11.96 12.66 -26.95
C GLU A 1 11.23 11.76 -25.95
N VAL A 2 10.75 12.28 -24.81
CA VAL A 2 10.09 11.47 -23.75
C VAL A 2 8.91 10.62 -24.27
N LEU A 3 7.99 11.18 -25.06
CA LEU A 3 6.86 10.44 -25.61
C LEU A 3 7.28 9.32 -26.58
N GLU A 4 8.43 9.46 -27.24
CA GLU A 4 8.95 8.44 -28.14
C GLU A 4 9.65 7.33 -27.34
N TYR A 5 10.42 7.70 -26.32
CA TYR A 5 11.01 6.75 -25.38
C TYR A 5 9.95 5.86 -24.72
N ILE A 6 8.81 6.44 -24.33
CA ILE A 6 7.69 5.68 -23.74
C ILE A 6 7.22 4.57 -24.69
N LYS A 7 7.05 4.84 -25.99
CA LYS A 7 6.60 3.82 -26.95
C LYS A 7 7.58 2.66 -27.03
N VAL A 8 8.87 2.97 -27.21
CA VAL A 8 9.93 1.96 -27.32
C VAL A 8 10.03 1.12 -26.05
N ARG A 9 9.90 1.75 -24.88
CA ARG A 9 10.08 1.07 -23.59
C ARG A 9 8.86 0.26 -23.16
N GLU A 10 7.64 0.67 -23.53
CA GLU A 10 6.41 -0.10 -23.29
C GLU A 10 6.37 -1.41 -24.08
N GLU A 11 7.05 -1.49 -25.23
CA GLU A 11 7.21 -2.72 -26.02
C GLU A 11 8.23 -3.71 -25.41
N LYS A 12 9.03 -3.25 -24.44
CA LYS A 12 10.13 -4.01 -23.83
C LYS A 12 10.06 -4.02 -22.29
N PRO A 13 9.05 -4.66 -21.67
CA PRO A 13 8.98 -4.80 -20.21
C PRO A 13 10.22 -5.55 -19.67
N ILE A 14 10.64 -5.26 -18.43
CA ILE A 14 11.78 -5.97 -17.82
C ILE A 14 11.41 -7.44 -17.61
N PRO A 15 12.14 -8.40 -18.22
CA PRO A 15 11.87 -9.82 -18.02
C PRO A 15 12.04 -10.24 -16.55
N GLY A 16 11.20 -11.16 -16.07
CA GLY A 16 11.32 -11.70 -14.70
C GLY A 16 10.90 -10.75 -13.57
N VAL A 17 10.42 -9.54 -13.88
CA VAL A 17 9.91 -8.57 -12.91
C VAL A 17 8.38 -8.63 -12.85
N MET A 18 7.81 -8.37 -11.68
CA MET A 18 6.36 -8.33 -11.47
C MET A 18 5.67 -7.37 -12.47
N PRO A 19 4.53 -7.73 -13.08
CA PRO A 19 3.92 -6.93 -14.15
C PRO A 19 3.64 -5.47 -13.79
N ILE A 20 3.29 -5.22 -12.53
CA ILE A 20 3.04 -3.87 -11.99
C ILE A 20 4.28 -2.96 -11.98
N LEU A 21 5.49 -3.52 -12.01
CA LEU A 21 6.79 -2.84 -11.91
C LEU A 21 7.69 -3.04 -13.16
N ALA A 22 7.26 -3.83 -14.15
CA ALA A 22 8.09 -4.15 -15.32
C ALA A 22 8.11 -3.03 -16.39
N GLY A 23 7.11 -2.15 -16.39
CA GLY A 23 6.92 -1.04 -17.33
C GLY A 23 7.27 0.34 -16.75
N LEU A 24 6.82 1.38 -17.44
CA LEU A 24 6.95 2.77 -16.96
C LEU A 24 5.75 3.21 -16.10
N GLY A 25 5.95 4.30 -15.37
CA GLY A 25 4.91 4.98 -14.59
C GLY A 25 4.88 4.58 -13.12
N SER A 26 3.89 5.10 -12.39
CA SER A 26 3.57 4.56 -11.05
C SER A 26 3.17 3.08 -11.16
N PRO A 27 3.26 2.30 -10.06
CA PRO A 27 2.81 0.91 -10.05
C PRO A 27 1.44 0.74 -10.73
N GLN A 28 1.39 -0.14 -11.74
CA GLN A 28 0.27 -0.24 -12.67
C GLN A 28 -0.91 -1.07 -12.11
N GLU A 29 -1.17 -0.97 -10.80
CA GLU A 29 -2.21 -1.73 -10.06
C GLU A 29 -3.64 -1.42 -10.51
N MET A 30 -3.85 -0.26 -11.15
CA MET A 30 -5.14 0.07 -11.74
C MET A 30 -5.39 -0.68 -13.04
N LYS A 31 -4.33 -1.15 -13.73
CA LYS A 31 -4.40 -1.87 -15.01
C LYS A 31 -4.32 -3.39 -14.79
N ILE A 32 -3.38 -3.83 -13.96
CA ILE A 32 -3.09 -5.23 -13.65
C ILE A 32 -3.99 -5.72 -12.49
N HIS A 33 -4.48 -6.96 -12.61
CA HIS A 33 -5.34 -7.59 -11.60
C HIS A 33 -4.60 -8.60 -10.71
N ASP A 34 -3.48 -9.15 -11.18
CA ASP A 34 -2.60 -10.00 -10.38
C ASP A 34 -1.98 -9.19 -9.24
N GLU A 35 -2.42 -9.48 -8.01
CA GLU A 35 -1.92 -8.91 -6.77
C GLU A 35 -1.21 -9.96 -5.89
N LYS A 36 -0.79 -11.08 -6.48
CA LYS A 36 -0.11 -12.16 -5.74
C LYS A 36 1.08 -11.65 -4.95
N TRP A 37 1.93 -10.87 -5.61
CA TRP A 37 3.14 -10.36 -4.98
C TRP A 37 2.83 -9.49 -3.76
N HIS A 38 1.90 -8.54 -3.88
CA HIS A 38 1.49 -7.69 -2.77
C HIS A 38 0.88 -8.50 -1.63
N THR A 39 -0.13 -9.31 -1.95
CA THR A 39 -0.93 -10.03 -0.95
C THR A 39 -0.14 -11.11 -0.20
N GLU A 40 0.84 -11.76 -0.84
CA GLU A 40 1.63 -12.83 -0.23
C GLU A 40 2.98 -12.37 0.36
N SER A 41 3.50 -11.21 -0.08
CA SER A 41 4.79 -10.70 0.38
C SER A 41 4.68 -9.65 1.46
N PHE A 42 3.59 -8.87 1.48
CA PHE A 42 3.45 -7.74 2.41
C PHE A 42 2.65 -8.15 3.64
N MET A 43 2.82 -7.37 4.70
CA MET A 43 2.17 -7.65 5.98
C MET A 43 0.74 -7.10 6.02
N TRP A 44 -0.18 -7.91 6.54
CA TRP A 44 -1.59 -7.59 6.77
C TRP A 44 -1.82 -7.18 8.23
N GLY A 45 -2.98 -6.56 8.50
CA GLY A 45 -3.35 -6.03 9.82
C GLY A 45 -2.51 -4.80 10.18
N ASN A 46 -2.16 -4.69 11.46
CA ASN A 46 -1.17 -3.73 11.96
C ASN A 46 0.28 -4.18 11.60
N SER A 47 0.51 -4.55 10.33
CA SER A 47 1.80 -5.02 9.82
C SER A 47 2.39 -6.26 10.52
N ARG A 48 1.54 -7.25 10.84
CA ARG A 48 1.95 -8.47 11.59
C ARG A 48 1.83 -9.78 10.84
N HIS A 49 0.85 -9.92 9.95
CA HIS A 49 0.53 -11.22 9.38
C HIS A 49 0.96 -11.33 7.92
N ARG A 50 1.74 -12.35 7.59
CA ARG A 50 2.08 -12.66 6.20
C ARG A 50 1.22 -13.82 5.72
N ARG A 51 0.42 -13.62 4.67
CA ARG A 51 -0.52 -14.62 4.14
C ARG A 51 0.00 -15.21 2.83
N ARG A 52 0.94 -16.16 2.91
CA ARG A 52 1.66 -16.70 1.73
C ARG A 52 0.81 -17.46 0.73
N ASP A 53 -0.34 -17.97 1.14
CA ASP A 53 -1.23 -18.77 0.29
C ASP A 53 -2.57 -18.06 0.02
N PHE A 54 -2.59 -16.72 0.16
CA PHE A 54 -3.82 -15.93 0.00
C PHE A 54 -4.31 -15.89 -1.45
N TRP A 55 -3.40 -15.81 -2.42
CA TRP A 55 -3.76 -15.57 -3.82
C TRP A 55 -4.12 -16.86 -4.55
N THR A 56 -5.29 -17.42 -4.21
CA THR A 56 -5.87 -18.58 -4.89
C THR A 56 -6.57 -18.18 -6.19
N GLU A 57 -6.86 -19.15 -7.07
CA GLU A 57 -7.63 -18.90 -8.31
C GLU A 57 -9.02 -18.28 -8.02
N GLU A 58 -9.63 -18.65 -6.89
CA GLU A 58 -10.93 -18.09 -6.46
C GLU A 58 -10.79 -16.61 -6.10
N VAL A 59 -9.77 -16.25 -5.32
CA VAL A 59 -9.48 -14.86 -4.95
C VAL A 59 -9.11 -14.03 -6.17
N GLU A 60 -8.25 -14.55 -7.05
CA GLU A 60 -7.87 -13.89 -8.29
C GLU A 60 -9.10 -13.58 -9.15
N LYS A 61 -9.99 -14.57 -9.34
CA LYS A 61 -11.22 -14.39 -10.11
C LYS A 61 -12.14 -13.36 -9.45
N ALA A 62 -12.39 -13.46 -8.15
CA ALA A 62 -13.25 -12.53 -7.43
C ALA A 62 -12.73 -11.09 -7.51
N TRP A 63 -11.45 -10.87 -7.22
CA TRP A 63 -10.84 -9.54 -7.22
C TRP A 63 -10.73 -8.96 -8.64
N THR A 64 -10.50 -9.81 -9.64
CA THR A 64 -10.54 -9.40 -11.05
C THR A 64 -11.91 -8.87 -11.45
N GLU A 65 -12.98 -9.58 -11.08
CA GLU A 65 -14.35 -9.14 -11.39
C GLU A 65 -14.73 -7.87 -10.63
N THR A 66 -14.39 -7.77 -9.34
CA THR A 66 -14.56 -6.53 -8.56
C THR A 66 -13.87 -5.34 -9.24
N MET A 67 -12.61 -5.48 -9.63
CA MET A 67 -11.87 -4.39 -10.28
C MET A 67 -12.43 -4.04 -11.66
N LYS A 68 -12.83 -5.02 -12.48
CA LYS A 68 -13.45 -4.76 -13.79
C LYS A 68 -14.77 -4.01 -13.67
N ASN A 69 -15.59 -4.36 -12.68
CA ASN A 69 -16.88 -3.70 -12.44
C ASN A 69 -16.70 -2.29 -11.87
N ALA A 70 -15.70 -2.08 -11.01
CA ALA A 70 -15.46 -0.79 -10.36
C ALA A 70 -14.71 0.21 -11.26
N ARG A 71 -13.78 -0.26 -12.11
CA ARG A 71 -12.90 0.60 -12.92
C ARG A 71 -13.60 1.13 -14.16
N MET A 72 -13.98 2.40 -14.15
CA MET A 72 -14.61 3.03 -15.31
C MET A 72 -13.61 3.34 -16.43
N ARG A 73 -12.46 3.95 -16.10
CA ARG A 73 -11.49 4.41 -17.09
C ARG A 73 -10.10 4.57 -16.47
N LEU A 74 -9.08 4.13 -17.21
CA LEU A 74 -7.68 4.50 -16.93
C LEU A 74 -7.41 5.93 -17.42
N ILE A 75 -6.88 6.77 -16.53
CA ILE A 75 -6.67 8.21 -16.73
C ILE A 75 -5.22 8.60 -16.45
N SER A 76 -4.76 9.63 -17.14
CA SER A 76 -3.40 10.17 -17.03
C SER A 76 -3.36 11.45 -16.20
N CYS A 77 -2.17 11.73 -15.65
CA CYS A 77 -1.80 13.08 -15.26
C CYS A 77 -1.58 13.98 -16.49
N TYR A 78 -1.37 15.27 -16.25
CA TYR A 78 -1.10 16.25 -17.30
C TYR A 78 0.07 15.82 -18.21
N ASN A 79 -0.15 15.90 -19.53
CA ASN A 79 0.86 15.63 -20.57
C ASN A 79 1.54 14.25 -20.50
N CYS A 80 0.85 13.22 -19.98
CA CYS A 80 1.39 11.86 -19.83
C CYS A 80 0.51 10.82 -20.54
N SER A 81 1.12 9.84 -21.22
CA SER A 81 0.40 8.78 -21.96
C SER A 81 0.20 7.47 -21.17
N LEU A 82 0.78 7.33 -19.98
CA LEU A 82 0.87 6.05 -19.25
C LEU A 82 -0.41 5.62 -18.52
N LYS A 83 -1.33 6.55 -18.22
CA LYS A 83 -2.65 6.28 -17.61
C LYS A 83 -2.63 5.42 -16.33
N CYS A 84 -1.71 5.71 -15.40
CA CYS A 84 -1.52 4.90 -14.18
C CYS A 84 -2.69 4.93 -13.18
N ALA A 85 -3.58 5.93 -13.26
CA ALA A 85 -4.70 6.11 -12.35
C ALA A 85 -6.01 5.64 -12.98
N ALA A 86 -7.05 5.45 -12.17
CA ALA A 86 -8.39 5.13 -12.65
C ALA A 86 -9.48 5.96 -11.96
N THR A 87 -10.57 6.22 -12.68
CA THR A 87 -11.86 6.56 -12.04
C THR A 87 -12.56 5.28 -11.59
N ILE A 88 -12.95 5.25 -10.32
CA ILE A 88 -13.56 4.11 -9.64
C ILE A 88 -15.02 4.44 -9.29
N SER A 89 -15.94 3.54 -9.61
CA SER A 89 -17.37 3.69 -9.35
C SER A 89 -17.97 2.37 -8.87
N ILE A 90 -18.51 2.36 -7.66
CA ILE A 90 -19.11 1.19 -7.01
C ILE A 90 -20.56 1.54 -6.67
N PRO A 91 -21.54 0.62 -6.85
CA PRO A 91 -22.92 0.90 -6.48
C PRO A 91 -23.07 1.41 -5.04
N GLY A 92 -23.80 2.52 -4.88
CA GLY A 92 -24.04 3.18 -3.58
C GLY A 92 -22.91 4.11 -3.12
N VAL A 93 -21.82 4.23 -3.88
CA VAL A 93 -20.64 5.04 -3.54
C VAL A 93 -20.39 6.07 -4.64
N LYS A 94 -20.01 7.30 -4.28
CA LYS A 94 -19.70 8.34 -5.27
C LYS A 94 -18.43 7.99 -6.04
N THR A 95 -18.37 8.36 -7.31
CA THR A 95 -17.16 8.15 -8.12
C THR A 95 -15.99 8.94 -7.55
N TYR A 96 -14.81 8.31 -7.51
CA TYR A 96 -13.55 8.92 -7.08
C TYR A 96 -12.39 8.43 -7.96
N MET A 97 -11.17 8.87 -7.67
CA MET A 97 -9.97 8.47 -8.42
C MET A 97 -8.98 7.73 -7.52
N MET A 98 -8.33 6.72 -8.07
CA MET A 98 -7.35 5.91 -7.34
C MET A 98 -6.12 5.61 -8.22
N LYS A 99 -4.95 5.46 -7.59
CA LYS A 99 -3.74 4.92 -8.21
C LYS A 99 -2.87 4.22 -7.17
N CYS A 100 -1.97 3.34 -7.62
CA CYS A 100 -0.95 2.72 -6.75
C CYS A 100 -1.57 1.94 -5.58
N PHE A 101 -0.77 1.76 -4.53
CA PHE A 101 -0.99 0.80 -3.45
C PHE A 101 -2.15 1.14 -2.50
N SER A 102 -2.76 2.33 -2.60
CA SER A 102 -4.00 2.64 -1.85
C SER A 102 -5.15 1.71 -2.21
N LYS A 103 -5.03 0.97 -3.33
CA LYS A 103 -5.93 -0.13 -3.71
C LYS A 103 -6.03 -1.20 -2.62
N LEU A 104 -4.94 -1.47 -1.92
CA LEU A 104 -4.83 -2.64 -1.03
C LEU A 104 -4.63 -2.28 0.44
N THR A 105 -4.20 -1.07 0.78
CA THR A 105 -3.84 -0.74 2.17
C THR A 105 -5.00 -0.91 3.15
N TYR A 106 -6.22 -0.46 2.81
CA TYR A 106 -7.41 -0.64 3.65
C TYR A 106 -7.84 -2.12 3.71
N THR A 107 -7.88 -2.81 2.57
CA THR A 107 -8.18 -4.25 2.49
C THR A 107 -7.25 -5.07 3.39
N MET A 108 -5.95 -4.82 3.28
CA MET A 108 -4.93 -5.57 4.01
C MET A 108 -4.93 -5.23 5.50
N ALA A 109 -5.12 -3.96 5.86
CA ALA A 109 -5.22 -3.55 7.26
C ALA A 109 -6.45 -4.16 7.95
N ALA A 110 -7.58 -4.25 7.25
CA ALA A 110 -8.83 -4.79 7.78
C ALA A 110 -8.96 -6.31 7.64
N MET A 111 -7.97 -7.02 7.10
CA MET A 111 -8.10 -8.46 6.81
C MET A 111 -9.32 -8.82 5.94
N SER A 112 -9.72 -7.91 5.04
CA SER A 112 -10.95 -8.01 4.24
C SER A 112 -10.63 -8.27 2.75
N ASP A 113 -11.55 -7.94 1.84
CA ASP A 113 -11.48 -8.09 0.40
C ASP A 113 -11.33 -6.75 -0.35
N LEU A 114 -11.25 -6.84 -1.68
CA LEU A 114 -11.07 -5.67 -2.54
C LEU A 114 -12.32 -4.78 -2.62
N ASP A 115 -13.54 -5.33 -2.49
CA ASP A 115 -14.77 -4.51 -2.55
C ASP A 115 -14.84 -3.59 -1.34
N PHE A 116 -14.60 -4.12 -0.14
CA PHE A 116 -14.46 -3.33 1.08
C PHE A 116 -13.42 -2.22 0.91
N GLY A 117 -12.21 -2.58 0.47
CA GLY A 117 -11.09 -1.64 0.32
C GLY A 117 -11.42 -0.49 -0.63
N LEU A 118 -12.02 -0.79 -1.79
CA LEU A 118 -12.40 0.24 -2.75
C LEU A 118 -13.55 1.12 -2.25
N ARG A 119 -14.46 0.61 -1.42
CA ARG A 119 -15.55 1.39 -0.82
C ARG A 119 -15.04 2.34 0.27
N ILE A 120 -14.25 1.84 1.22
CA ILE A 120 -13.75 2.67 2.33
C ILE A 120 -12.74 3.71 1.83
N ALA A 121 -11.91 3.36 0.84
CA ALA A 121 -10.98 4.28 0.22
C ALA A 121 -11.70 5.48 -0.40
N GLN A 122 -12.94 5.34 -0.88
CA GLN A 122 -13.70 6.48 -1.37
C GLN A 122 -13.98 7.50 -0.26
N ARG A 123 -14.50 7.04 0.88
CA ARG A 123 -14.79 7.93 2.01
C ARG A 123 -13.51 8.56 2.56
N ALA A 124 -12.44 7.77 2.70
CA ALA A 124 -11.14 8.26 3.13
C ALA A 124 -10.56 9.32 2.17
N THR A 125 -10.75 9.14 0.86
CA THR A 125 -10.33 10.11 -0.16
C THR A 125 -11.09 11.44 -0.01
N GLU A 126 -12.41 11.40 0.21
CA GLU A 126 -13.20 12.61 0.45
C GLU A 126 -12.82 13.33 1.74
N TYR A 127 -12.47 12.58 2.78
CA TYR A 127 -11.93 13.16 4.01
C TYR A 127 -10.50 13.70 3.87
N GLY A 128 -9.77 13.29 2.83
CA GLY A 128 -8.41 13.76 2.58
C GLY A 128 -7.38 13.20 3.56
N VAL A 129 -7.53 11.93 3.97
CA VAL A 129 -6.58 11.26 4.86
C VAL A 129 -5.55 10.42 4.09
N ASP A 130 -4.38 10.22 4.68
CA ASP A 130 -3.31 9.41 4.08
C ASP A 130 -3.68 7.93 4.05
N ALA A 131 -3.68 7.34 2.85
CA ALA A 131 -4.02 5.95 2.61
C ALA A 131 -2.92 4.96 3.08
N PHE A 132 -1.75 5.42 3.51
CA PHE A 132 -0.73 4.55 4.12
C PHE A 132 -0.86 4.52 5.64
N SER A 133 -0.90 5.69 6.29
CA SER A 133 -0.93 5.79 7.75
C SER A 133 -2.31 5.44 8.32
N THR A 134 -3.41 5.92 7.73
CA THR A 134 -4.76 5.77 8.30
C THR A 134 -5.19 4.29 8.48
N PRO A 135 -4.98 3.40 7.50
CA PRO A 135 -5.28 1.98 7.69
C PRO A 135 -4.49 1.35 8.84
N GLN A 136 -3.20 1.70 8.99
CA GLN A 136 -2.37 1.20 10.09
C GLN A 136 -2.84 1.73 11.45
N VAL A 137 -3.21 3.00 11.55
CA VAL A 137 -3.77 3.59 12.78
C VAL A 137 -5.06 2.87 13.21
N MET A 138 -5.94 2.54 12.26
CA MET A 138 -7.17 1.80 12.58
C MET A 138 -6.89 0.36 13.00
N ALA A 139 -6.00 -0.34 12.28
CA ALA A 139 -5.60 -1.70 12.66
C ALA A 139 -4.90 -1.74 14.03
N PHE A 140 -4.05 -0.76 14.32
CA PHE A 140 -3.44 -0.56 15.63
C PHE A 140 -4.49 -0.39 16.73
N ALA A 141 -5.50 0.47 16.52
CA ALA A 141 -6.56 0.69 17.50
C ALA A 141 -7.36 -0.58 17.80
N LEU A 142 -7.69 -1.36 16.77
CA LEU A 142 -8.41 -2.62 16.94
C LEU A 142 -7.54 -3.70 17.60
N GLU A 143 -6.24 -3.74 17.31
CA GLU A 143 -5.35 -4.66 17.99
C GLU A 143 -5.21 -4.32 19.48
N LEU A 144 -5.15 -3.04 19.85
CA LEU A 144 -5.19 -2.62 21.25
C LEU A 144 -6.49 -3.01 21.94
N TYR A 145 -7.62 -2.90 21.22
CA TYR A 145 -8.92 -3.32 21.72
C TYR A 145 -8.99 -4.85 21.93
N GLU A 146 -8.48 -5.63 20.99
CA GLU A 146 -8.39 -7.10 21.08
C GLU A 146 -7.48 -7.60 22.22
N ASN A 147 -6.58 -6.75 22.70
CA ASN A 147 -5.65 -7.05 23.80
C ASN A 147 -6.02 -6.34 25.11
N ASP A 148 -7.27 -5.88 25.25
CA ASP A 148 -7.83 -5.25 26.46
C ASP A 148 -7.08 -3.97 26.92
N ILE A 149 -6.29 -3.35 26.04
CA ILE A 149 -5.61 -2.07 26.31
C ILE A 149 -6.58 -0.90 26.14
N LEU A 150 -7.39 -0.97 25.08
CA LEU A 150 -8.58 -0.14 24.88
C LEU A 150 -9.82 -0.98 25.16
N THR A 151 -10.84 -0.39 25.77
CA THR A 151 -12.07 -1.09 26.13
C THR A 151 -13.31 -0.43 25.52
N ASP A 152 -14.49 -1.00 25.78
CA ASP A 152 -15.77 -0.40 25.42
C ASP A 152 -15.95 1.03 25.98
N ASP A 153 -15.32 1.34 27.12
CA ASP A 153 -15.36 2.68 27.72
C ASP A 153 -14.56 3.69 26.88
N ASP A 154 -13.46 3.25 26.27
CA ASP A 154 -12.65 4.06 25.35
C ASP A 154 -13.31 4.17 23.97
N MET A 155 -14.04 3.13 23.55
CA MET A 155 -14.67 3.02 22.23
C MET A 155 -16.19 2.83 22.29
N PRO A 156 -16.95 3.76 22.90
CA PRO A 156 -18.38 3.56 23.13
C PRO A 156 -19.16 3.45 21.82
N GLY A 157 -19.84 2.32 21.65
CA GLY A 157 -20.61 2.00 20.46
C GLY A 157 -19.77 1.51 19.28
N LEU A 158 -18.57 0.96 19.53
CA LEU A 158 -17.80 0.22 18.54
C LEU A 158 -18.65 -0.94 17.97
N PRO A 159 -18.82 -1.06 16.65
CA PRO A 159 -19.59 -2.16 16.05
C PRO A 159 -18.99 -3.54 16.33
N SER A 160 -19.79 -4.59 16.19
CA SER A 160 -19.29 -5.98 16.28
C SER A 160 -18.65 -6.46 14.99
N ASP A 161 -19.14 -5.99 13.84
CA ASP A 161 -18.59 -6.35 12.53
C ASP A 161 -17.26 -5.63 12.25
N ASN A 162 -16.31 -6.36 11.66
CA ASN A 162 -14.96 -5.87 11.42
C ASN A 162 -14.90 -4.71 10.40
N GLU A 163 -15.68 -4.77 9.32
CA GLU A 163 -15.66 -3.70 8.32
C GLU A 163 -16.36 -2.44 8.86
N GLU A 164 -17.46 -2.62 9.59
CA GLU A 164 -18.15 -1.52 10.26
C GLU A 164 -17.25 -0.81 11.28
N ARG A 165 -16.40 -1.55 12.01
CA ARG A 165 -15.38 -0.97 12.90
C ARG A 165 -14.43 -0.02 12.17
N PHE A 166 -13.97 -0.37 10.97
CA PHE A 166 -13.10 0.49 10.17
C PHE A 166 -13.81 1.78 9.73
N TYR A 167 -15.06 1.71 9.30
CA TYR A 167 -15.84 2.92 8.99
C TYR A 167 -16.07 3.80 10.24
N TRP A 168 -16.39 3.17 11.36
CA TRP A 168 -16.61 3.84 12.63
C TRP A 168 -15.37 4.59 13.13
N LEU A 169 -14.20 3.95 13.03
CA LEU A 169 -12.92 4.53 13.39
C LEU A 169 -12.54 5.67 12.44
N LEU A 170 -12.69 5.47 11.13
CA LEU A 170 -12.39 6.50 10.13
C LEU A 170 -13.15 7.80 10.41
N ASP A 171 -14.47 7.71 10.62
CA ASP A 171 -15.31 8.88 10.89
C ASP A 171 -14.87 9.61 12.16
N ARG A 172 -14.54 8.88 13.24
CA ARG A 172 -14.09 9.46 14.52
C ARG A 172 -12.69 10.06 14.45
N ILE A 173 -11.76 9.42 13.75
CA ILE A 173 -10.40 9.95 13.54
C ILE A 173 -10.48 11.30 12.84
N VAL A 174 -11.23 11.39 11.74
CA VAL A 174 -11.35 12.62 10.95
C VAL A 174 -12.03 13.73 11.75
N ARG A 175 -13.01 13.38 12.59
CA ARG A 175 -13.75 14.34 13.43
C ARG A 175 -13.08 14.62 14.78
N ARG A 176 -12.01 13.90 15.13
CA ARG A 176 -11.37 13.93 16.47
C ARG A 176 -12.37 13.71 17.60
N GLU A 177 -13.25 12.73 17.45
CA GLU A 177 -14.31 12.42 18.42
C GLU A 177 -13.91 11.23 19.32
N GLY A 178 -13.88 11.45 20.64
CA GLY A 178 -13.49 10.43 21.62
C GLY A 178 -12.07 9.90 21.36
N ILE A 179 -11.93 8.57 21.28
CA ILE A 179 -10.66 7.91 20.91
C ILE A 179 -10.10 8.40 19.56
N GLY A 180 -10.96 8.92 18.68
CA GLY A 180 -10.56 9.50 17.40
C GLY A 180 -9.58 10.67 17.53
N ASP A 181 -9.65 11.51 18.58
CA ASP A 181 -8.70 12.61 18.76
C ASP A 181 -7.28 12.09 19.06
N VAL A 182 -7.20 11.02 19.85
CA VAL A 182 -5.94 10.34 20.19
C VAL A 182 -5.35 9.69 18.93
N LEU A 183 -6.16 8.92 18.21
CA LEU A 183 -5.73 8.20 17.00
C LEU A 183 -5.36 9.14 15.84
N ALA A 184 -5.99 10.31 15.74
CA ALA A 184 -5.68 11.33 14.73
C ALA A 184 -4.28 11.96 14.88
N LYS A 185 -3.50 11.54 15.88
CA LYS A 185 -2.09 11.93 16.08
C LYS A 185 -1.11 10.91 15.48
N GLY A 186 -1.59 9.80 14.91
CA GLY A 186 -0.76 8.69 14.42
C GLY A 186 -0.37 7.71 15.54
N THR A 187 0.06 6.51 15.16
CA THR A 187 0.33 5.39 16.07
C THR A 187 1.36 5.74 17.16
N TYR A 188 2.45 6.45 16.80
CA TYR A 188 3.49 6.79 17.76
C TYR A 188 2.99 7.67 18.91
N TRP A 189 2.21 8.71 18.59
CA TRP A 189 1.71 9.63 19.60
C TRP A 189 0.49 9.08 20.32
N ALA A 190 -0.39 8.38 19.59
CA ALA A 190 -1.54 7.69 20.18
C ALA A 190 -1.09 6.65 21.21
N ALA A 191 -0.09 5.83 20.89
CA ALA A 191 0.44 4.83 21.82
C ALA A 191 0.97 5.45 23.11
N LYS A 192 1.70 6.57 23.02
CA LYS A 192 2.21 7.29 24.20
C LYS A 192 1.12 7.90 25.07
N GLU A 193 0.05 8.36 24.44
CA GLU A 193 -1.08 8.98 25.15
C GLU A 193 -1.98 7.92 25.80
N ILE A 194 -2.19 6.79 25.13
CA ILE A 194 -2.92 5.64 25.66
C ILE A 194 -2.13 4.99 26.81
N GLY A 195 -0.81 4.85 26.65
CA GLY A 195 0.04 4.13 27.59
C GLY A 195 -0.36 2.65 27.69
N LYS A 196 -0.30 2.08 28.90
CA LYS A 196 -0.70 0.68 29.18
C LYS A 196 0.00 -0.36 28.28
N GLY A 197 1.20 -0.07 27.77
CA GLY A 197 1.93 -0.95 26.85
C GLY A 197 1.54 -0.82 25.38
N ALA A 198 0.70 0.16 25.02
CA ALA A 198 0.34 0.44 23.64
C ALA A 198 1.56 0.75 22.74
N GLU A 199 2.67 1.20 23.33
CA GLU A 199 3.92 1.47 22.61
C GLU A 199 4.49 0.22 21.92
N GLU A 200 4.26 -0.98 22.47
CA GLU A 200 4.67 -2.26 21.86
C GLU A 200 3.89 -2.59 20.57
N TYR A 201 2.73 -1.94 20.39
CA TYR A 201 1.86 -2.11 19.23
C TYR A 201 2.15 -1.05 18.15
N ALA A 202 2.84 0.04 18.48
CA ALA A 202 3.33 1.05 17.53
C ALA A 202 4.69 0.65 16.89
N HIS A 203 4.81 -0.63 16.53
CA HIS A 203 6.07 -1.30 16.18
C HIS A 203 6.56 -1.08 14.74
N ASN A 204 5.84 -0.29 13.94
CA ASN A 204 6.11 -0.12 12.51
C ASN A 204 6.36 1.34 12.12
N ASN A 205 7.11 2.06 12.96
CA ASN A 205 7.43 3.47 12.77
C ASN A 205 8.92 3.69 12.51
N ILE A 206 9.25 4.61 11.59
CA ILE A 206 10.58 5.24 11.50
C ILE A 206 10.39 6.73 11.69
N LYS A 207 11.18 7.36 12.57
CA LYS A 207 11.08 8.79 12.90
C LYS A 207 9.61 9.23 13.19
N LYS A 208 8.82 8.36 13.83
CA LYS A 208 7.38 8.55 14.18
C LYS A 208 6.38 8.50 13.01
N HIS A 209 6.80 8.00 11.84
CA HIS A 209 5.95 7.85 10.66
C HIS A 209 5.72 6.37 10.36
N GLU A 210 4.47 5.98 10.14
CA GLU A 210 4.06 4.62 9.82
C GLU A 210 4.71 4.15 8.50
N GLN A 211 5.28 2.94 8.50
CA GLN A 211 5.96 2.40 7.32
C GLN A 211 5.02 1.51 6.48
N MET A 212 4.78 1.89 5.24
CA MET A 212 4.01 1.09 4.29
C MET A 212 4.49 1.39 2.85
N PRO A 213 4.46 0.42 1.93
CA PRO A 213 4.37 -1.02 2.14
C PRO A 213 5.49 -1.63 2.99
N LEU A 214 5.18 -2.67 3.76
CA LEU A 214 6.17 -3.38 4.59
C LEU A 214 6.34 -4.84 4.16
N LYS A 215 7.58 -5.22 3.85
CA LYS A 215 8.03 -6.61 3.70
C LYS A 215 8.86 -6.97 4.93
N LEU A 216 8.36 -7.85 5.80
CA LEU A 216 9.18 -8.44 6.86
C LEU A 216 9.86 -9.70 6.31
N SER A 217 11.15 -9.60 6.06
CA SER A 217 11.98 -10.66 5.50
C SER A 217 13.41 -10.57 6.04
N MET A 218 14.34 -11.28 5.41
CA MET A 218 15.77 -11.21 5.72
C MET A 218 16.34 -9.80 5.51
N LEU A 219 17.41 -9.49 6.25
CA LEU A 219 18.14 -8.22 6.13
C LEU A 219 18.58 -7.99 4.68
N ASN A 220 18.13 -6.88 4.09
CA ASN A 220 18.64 -6.37 2.83
C ASN A 220 19.43 -5.08 3.12
N PRO A 221 20.75 -5.04 2.89
CA PRO A 221 21.59 -3.91 3.27
C PRO A 221 21.25 -2.62 2.51
N ILE A 222 20.78 -2.70 1.26
CA ILE A 222 20.38 -1.54 0.48
C ILE A 222 19.10 -0.94 1.08
N TYR A 223 18.09 -1.78 1.35
CA TYR A 223 16.85 -1.33 1.97
C TYR A 223 17.07 -0.81 3.38
N PHE A 224 17.96 -1.43 4.18
CA PHE A 224 18.32 -0.92 5.50
C PHE A 224 18.81 0.53 5.43
N LEU A 225 19.75 0.84 4.53
CA LEU A 225 20.21 2.21 4.33
C LEU A 225 19.07 3.14 3.91
N MET A 226 18.25 2.75 2.92
CA MET A 226 17.12 3.55 2.46
C MET A 226 16.12 3.87 3.56
N TYR A 227 15.78 2.89 4.41
CA TYR A 227 14.90 3.09 5.57
C TYR A 227 15.50 4.05 6.60
N CYS A 228 16.78 3.89 6.93
CA CYS A 228 17.44 4.71 7.94
C CYS A 228 17.64 6.17 7.51
N THR A 229 17.96 6.41 6.24
CA THR A 229 18.42 7.73 5.77
C THR A 229 17.42 8.47 4.89
N GLY A 230 16.33 7.84 4.45
CA GLY A 230 15.34 8.51 3.60
C GLY A 230 14.65 9.67 4.32
N GLU A 231 14.87 10.91 3.84
CA GLU A 231 14.26 12.10 4.45
C GLU A 231 12.75 12.18 4.24
N LYS A 232 12.24 11.52 3.19
CA LYS A 232 10.79 11.38 2.96
C LYS A 232 10.14 10.32 3.86
N ILE A 233 10.96 9.45 4.48
CA ILE A 233 10.55 8.40 5.43
C ILE A 233 9.52 7.43 4.81
N ASN A 234 9.67 7.15 3.51
CA ASN A 234 8.84 6.20 2.77
C ASN A 234 9.70 5.49 1.70
N ILE A 235 9.76 4.16 1.79
CA ILE A 235 10.64 3.33 0.96
C ILE A 235 10.33 3.45 -0.55
N THR A 236 9.05 3.61 -0.90
CA THR A 236 8.59 3.71 -2.30
C THR A 236 8.98 5.04 -2.96
N GLN A 237 9.48 5.99 -2.17
CA GLN A 237 9.87 7.33 -2.62
C GLN A 237 11.39 7.55 -2.61
N ILE A 238 12.17 6.48 -2.41
CA ILE A 238 13.63 6.49 -2.46
C ILE A 238 14.19 5.34 -3.34
N GLU A 239 13.46 4.24 -3.51
CA GLU A 239 13.84 3.13 -4.39
C GLU A 239 13.57 3.42 -5.88
N GLY A 240 14.11 2.57 -6.78
CA GLY A 240 13.62 2.46 -8.16
C GLY A 240 14.67 2.24 -9.24
N GLN A 241 15.85 2.86 -9.14
CA GLN A 241 16.85 2.78 -10.23
C GLN A 241 17.59 1.44 -10.28
N PHE A 242 17.78 0.77 -9.15
CA PHE A 242 18.45 -0.53 -9.08
C PHE A 242 17.42 -1.66 -8.88
N PRO A 243 17.56 -2.82 -9.55
CA PRO A 243 16.62 -3.94 -9.40
C PRO A 243 16.43 -4.39 -7.94
N GLN A 244 15.19 -4.66 -7.53
CA GLN A 244 14.90 -5.08 -6.14
C GLN A 244 15.45 -6.47 -5.80
N MET A 245 15.63 -7.33 -6.80
CA MET A 245 16.13 -8.70 -6.69
C MET A 245 17.15 -8.98 -7.80
N PRO A 246 18.14 -9.84 -7.56
CA PRO A 246 19.07 -10.26 -8.59
C PRO A 246 18.38 -11.13 -9.64
N PHE A 247 18.82 -11.03 -10.90
CA PHE A 247 18.46 -12.01 -11.93
C PHE A 247 19.14 -13.37 -11.64
N PRO A 248 18.44 -14.51 -11.80
CA PRO A 248 18.97 -15.82 -11.47
C PRO A 248 20.22 -16.22 -12.28
N THR A 249 20.26 -15.89 -13.57
CA THR A 249 21.33 -16.33 -14.49
C THR A 249 22.31 -15.22 -14.81
N ARG A 250 23.48 -15.56 -15.37
CA ARG A 250 24.46 -14.56 -15.82
C ARG A 250 23.98 -13.88 -17.10
N GLU A 251 23.40 -14.66 -17.98
CA GLU A 251 22.87 -14.25 -19.28
C GLU A 251 21.77 -13.19 -19.11
N GLU A 252 20.86 -13.36 -18.15
CA GLU A 252 19.84 -12.35 -17.82
C GLU A 252 20.45 -11.05 -17.29
N ARG A 253 21.53 -11.14 -16.48
CA ARG A 253 22.24 -9.95 -15.98
C ARG A 253 22.93 -9.21 -17.12
N GLU A 254 23.63 -9.93 -17.98
CA GLU A 254 24.32 -9.37 -19.15
C GLU A 254 23.34 -8.70 -20.12
N GLU A 255 22.17 -9.30 -20.35
CA GLU A 255 21.13 -8.68 -21.19
C GLU A 255 20.52 -7.44 -20.52
N PHE A 256 20.31 -7.43 -19.19
CA PHE A 256 19.77 -6.27 -18.47
C PHE A 256 20.70 -5.05 -18.54
N VAL A 257 22.01 -5.24 -18.38
CA VAL A 257 22.97 -4.12 -18.32
C VAL A 257 23.33 -3.57 -19.71
N LYS A 258 23.09 -4.34 -20.77
CA LYS A 258 23.48 -4.04 -22.16
C LYS A 258 22.95 -2.71 -22.69
N ASP A 259 21.71 -2.36 -22.36
CA ASP A 259 21.08 -1.10 -22.75
C ASP A 259 20.73 -0.20 -21.54
N TRP A 260 21.36 -0.43 -20.39
CA TRP A 260 21.16 0.38 -19.18
C TRP A 260 21.94 1.70 -19.24
N PHE A 261 21.42 2.66 -19.99
CA PHE A 261 22.05 3.97 -20.21
C PHE A 261 21.90 4.95 -19.03
N GLN A 262 21.02 4.66 -18.06
CA GLN A 262 20.85 5.47 -16.85
C GLN A 262 21.80 5.07 -15.71
N VAL A 263 22.69 4.11 -15.94
CA VAL A 263 23.67 3.69 -14.94
C VAL A 263 24.55 4.88 -14.54
N PRO A 264 24.80 5.12 -13.24
CA PRO A 264 25.60 6.27 -12.81
C PRO A 264 27.10 6.14 -13.15
N ASP A 265 27.59 4.92 -13.38
CA ASP A 265 28.98 4.60 -13.71
C ASP A 265 29.02 3.24 -14.43
N GLU A 266 29.80 3.13 -15.51
CA GLU A 266 29.89 1.91 -16.33
C GLU A 266 30.40 0.68 -15.54
N LYS A 267 31.12 0.88 -14.42
CA LYS A 267 31.56 -0.25 -13.57
C LYS A 267 30.42 -1.07 -12.94
N PHE A 268 29.19 -0.55 -12.98
CA PHE A 268 28.01 -1.23 -12.47
C PHE A 268 27.30 -2.10 -13.52
N LYS A 269 27.76 -2.07 -14.78
CA LYS A 269 27.40 -3.04 -15.82
C LYS A 269 28.35 -4.23 -15.78
#